data_AF-A0A956R0C0-F1
#
_entry.id   AF-A0A956R0C0-F1
#
_cell.length_a   1.000
_cell.length_b   1.000
_cell.length_c   1.000
_cell.angle_alpha   90.00
_cell.angle_beta   90.00
_cell.angle_gamma   90.00
#
_symmetry.space_group_name_H-M   'P 1'
#
loop_
_entity.id
_entity.type
_entity.pdbx_description
1 polymer ?
#
loop_
_entity_poly.entity_id
_entity_poly.type
_entity_poly.pdbx_seq_one_letter_code
_entity_poly.pdbx_strand_id
1 'polypeptide(L)' 'MILPRELGTRRLLLRPFRREDVDDALRYRDDPEFARFLPHIPQPFSRADAEAFVATNMRDPWESA' A
#
# COMPACT_ATOMS: atom_id res chain seq x y z
N MET A 1 19.55 -15.17 -5.70
CA MET A 1 18.54 -14.93 -6.74
C MET A 1 18.08 -13.49 -6.53
N ILE A 2 18.26 -12.61 -7.51
CA ILE A 2 17.79 -11.21 -7.40
C ILE A 2 16.39 -11.18 -7.99
N LEU A 3 15.38 -10.91 -7.17
CA LEU A 3 14.01 -10.71 -7.67
C LEU A 3 13.95 -9.37 -8.42
N PRO A 4 13.28 -9.30 -9.58
CA PRO A 4 13.07 -8.04 -10.28
C PRO A 4 12.21 -7.10 -9.41
N ARG A 5 12.48 -5.79 -9.48
CA ARG A 5 11.72 -4.77 -8.73
C ARG A 5 10.22 -4.78 -9.02
N GLU A 6 9.80 -5.34 -10.15
CA GLU A 6 8.40 -5.48 -10.52
C GLU A 6 8.11 -6.92 -10.95
N LEU A 7 6.93 -7.45 -10.56
CA LEU A 7 6.47 -8.79 -10.92
C LEU A 7 5.16 -8.68 -11.72
N GLY A 8 5.24 -9.07 -12.99
CA GLY A 8 4.10 -9.06 -13.90
C GLY A 8 3.46 -10.45 -14.04
N THR A 9 2.14 -10.48 -14.06
CA THR A 9 1.33 -11.61 -14.56
C THR A 9 0.44 -11.10 -15.70
N ARG A 10 -0.36 -11.98 -16.30
CA ARG A 10 -1.34 -11.57 -17.33
C ARG A 10 -2.32 -10.50 -16.85
N ARG A 11 -2.64 -10.46 -15.54
CA ARG A 11 -3.71 -9.62 -15.00
C ARG A 11 -3.24 -8.55 -14.03
N LEU A 12 -2.04 -8.69 -13.47
CA LEU A 12 -1.57 -7.86 -12.36
C LEU A 12 -0.09 -7.53 -12.55
N LEU A 13 0.26 -6.31 -12.15
CA LEU A 13 1.63 -5.86 -11.96
C LEU A 13 1.81 -5.54 -10.49
N LEU A 14 2.73 -6.24 -9.84
CA LEU A 14 3.22 -5.87 -8.53
C LEU A 14 4.45 -4.99 -8.70
N ARG A 15 4.45 -3.82 -8.07
CA ARG A 15 5.52 -2.82 -8.15
C ARG A 15 5.69 -2.12 -6.80
N PRO A 16 6.82 -1.43 -6.56
CA PRO A 16 6.96 -0.58 -5.40
C PRO A 16 5.88 0.50 -5.39
N PHE A 17 5.54 0.96 -4.19
CA PHE A 17 4.62 2.07 -4.00
C PHE A 17 5.14 3.33 -4.71
N ARG A 18 4.21 4.15 -5.18
CA ARG A 18 4.44 5.45 -5.80
C ARG A 18 3.48 6.46 -5.17
N ARG A 19 3.75 7.76 -5.36
CA ARG A 19 2.96 8.84 -4.73
C ARG A 19 1.50 8.79 -5.15
N GLU A 20 1.22 8.31 -6.37
CA GLU A 20 -0.11 8.26 -6.95
C GLU A 20 -1.02 7.21 -6.27
N ASP A 21 -0.44 6.30 -5.47
CA ASP A 21 -1.19 5.22 -4.80
C ASP A 21 -1.97 5.69 -3.55
N VAL A 22 -1.90 6.98 -3.19
CA VAL A 22 -2.56 7.54 -2.00
C VAL A 22 -4.07 7.38 -2.05
N ASP A 23 -4.70 7.65 -3.19
CA ASP A 23 -6.16 7.57 -3.32
C ASP A 23 -6.65 6.12 -3.24
N ASP A 24 -5.91 5.19 -3.86
CA ASP A 24 -6.20 3.75 -3.74
C ASP A 24 -6.00 3.27 -2.30
N ALA A 25 -4.95 3.72 -1.62
CA ALA A 25 -4.69 3.40 -0.21
C ALA A 25 -5.79 3.91 0.72
N LEU A 26 -6.24 5.15 0.52
CA LEU A 26 -7.35 5.73 1.28
C LEU A 26 -8.62 4.90 1.07
N ARG A 27 -8.95 4.57 -0.19
CA ARG A 27 -10.19 3.87 -0.54
C ARG A 27 -10.36 2.54 0.19
N TYR A 28 -9.34 1.70 0.24
CA TYR A 28 -9.49 0.39 0.88
C TYR A 28 -9.27 0.45 2.40
N ARG A 29 -8.47 1.40 2.92
CA ARG A 29 -8.20 1.47 4.37
C ARG A 29 -9.29 2.19 5.15
N ASP A 30 -10.05 3.09 4.54
CA ASP A 30 -11.23 3.73 5.14
C ASP A 30 -12.51 2.88 4.98
N ASP A 31 -12.40 1.68 4.40
CA ASP A 31 -13.51 0.74 4.29
C ASP A 31 -13.79 0.06 5.66
N PRO A 32 -15.00 0.20 6.22
CA PRO A 32 -15.36 -0.46 7.49
C PRO A 32 -15.24 -1.98 7.46
N GLU A 33 -15.48 -2.64 6.30
CA GLU A 33 -15.35 -4.09 6.18
C GLU A 33 -13.88 -4.52 6.29
N PHE A 34 -12.97 -3.79 5.65
CA PHE A 34 -11.53 -3.98 5.77
C PHE A 34 -11.05 -3.76 7.22
N ALA A 35 -11.51 -2.68 7.86
CA ALA A 35 -11.11 -2.32 9.21
C ALA A 35 -11.47 -3.37 10.27
N ARG A 36 -12.55 -4.14 10.07
CA ARG A 36 -12.95 -5.22 10.98
C ARG A 36 -11.86 -6.28 11.19
N PHE A 37 -11.01 -6.50 10.19
CA PHE A 37 -9.95 -7.50 10.23
C PHE A 37 -8.59 -6.93 10.63
N LEU A 38 -8.44 -5.61 10.67
CA LEU A 38 -7.17 -4.93 10.94
C LEU A 38 -7.37 -3.80 11.98
N PRO A 39 -7.71 -4.15 13.24
CA PRO A 39 -8.12 -3.19 14.26
C PRO A 39 -7.02 -2.21 14.70
N HIS A 40 -5.76 -2.43 14.29
CA HIS A 40 -4.65 -1.52 14.54
C HIS A 40 -4.62 -0.34 13.55
N ILE A 41 -5.43 -0.36 12.49
CA ILE A 41 -5.57 0.74 11.54
C ILE A 41 -6.64 1.69 12.08
N PRO A 42 -6.31 2.98 12.32
CA PRO A 42 -7.26 3.94 12.88
C PRO A 42 -8.44 4.17 11.95
N GLN A 43 -9.62 4.41 12.53
CA GLN A 43 -10.85 4.75 11.82
C GLN A 43 -11.50 6.00 12.42
N PRO A 44 -11.97 6.97 11.62
CA PRO A 44 -11.87 7.00 10.15
C PRO A 44 -10.42 7.12 9.68
N PHE A 45 -10.09 6.44 8.58
CA PHE A 45 -8.74 6.48 8.02
C PHE A 45 -8.61 7.71 7.13
N SER A 46 -7.81 8.69 7.55
CA SER A 46 -7.76 9.98 6.87
C SER A 46 -6.84 9.98 5.65
N ARG A 47 -6.97 11.00 4.81
CA ARG A 47 -6.03 11.25 3.70
C ARG A 47 -4.59 11.40 4.20
N ALA A 48 -4.37 12.06 5.35
CA ALA A 48 -3.04 12.22 5.93
C ALA A 48 -2.44 10.86 6.34
N ASP A 49 -3.27 9.94 6.85
CA ASP A 49 -2.84 8.58 7.17
C ASP A 49 -2.46 7.79 5.90
N ALA A 50 -3.21 7.97 4.81
CA ALA A 50 -2.91 7.37 3.51
C ALA A 50 -1.59 7.89 2.94
N GLU A 51 -1.35 9.20 2.98
CA GLU A 51 -0.09 9.83 2.57
C GLU A 51 1.09 9.32 3.40
N ALA A 52 0.95 9.24 4.72
CA ALA A 52 1.98 8.71 5.61
C ALA A 52 2.28 7.23 5.34
N PHE A 53 1.23 6.43 5.10
CA PHE A 53 1.34 5.02 4.74
C PHE A 53 2.10 4.85 3.42
N VAL A 54 1.68 5.51 2.34
CA VAL A 54 2.35 5.42 1.04
C VAL A 54 3.79 5.90 1.12
N ALA A 55 4.04 7.05 1.75
CA ALA A 55 5.40 7.58 1.91
C ALA A 55 6.32 6.62 2.67
N THR A 56 5.78 5.88 3.65
CA THR A 56 6.54 4.86 4.39
C THR A 56 6.86 3.66 3.52
N ASN A 57 5.89 3.13 2.77
CA ASN A 57 6.11 1.96 1.92
C ASN A 57 6.94 2.26 0.67
N MET A 58 6.97 3.50 0.19
CA MET A 58 7.90 3.94 -0.87
C MET A 58 9.38 3.81 -0.48
N ARG A 59 9.69 3.79 0.82
CA ARG A 59 11.06 3.64 1.34
C ARG A 59 11.46 2.17 1.56
N ASP A 60 10.53 1.24 1.35
CA ASP A 60 10.79 -0.18 1.57
C ASP A 60 11.79 -0.70 0.52
N PRO A 61 12.95 -1.27 0.93
CA PRO A 61 13.94 -1.77 0.00
C PRO A 61 13.53 -3.15 -0.51
N TRP A 62 12.75 -3.17 -1.59
CA TRP A 62 12.36 -4.39 -2.34
C TRP A 62 13.55 -5.17 -2.95
N GLU A 63 14.79 -4.71 -2.71
CA GLU A 63 16.03 -5.32 -3.20
C GLU A 63 16.52 -6.50 -2.34
N SER A 64 15.96 -6.67 -1.14
CA SER A 64 16.50 -7.58 -0.10
C SER A 64 15.59 -8.75 0.29
N ALA A 65 14.52 -9.03 -0.47
CA ALA A 65 13.55 -10.09 -0.17
C ALA A 65 14.00 -11.48 -0.67
#